data_AF-A0A7J6WUU4-F1
#
_entry.id   AF-A0A7J6WUU4-F1
#
_cell.length_a   1.000
_cell.length_b   1.000
_cell.length_c   1.000
_cell.angle_alpha   90.00
_cell.angle_beta   90.00
_cell.angle_gamma   90.00
#
_symmetry.space_group_name_H-M   'P 1'
#
loop_
_entity.id
_entity.type
_entity.pdbx_description
1 polymer ?
#
loop_
_entity_poly.entity_id
_entity_poly.type
_entity_poly.pdbx_seq_one_letter_code
_entity_poly.pdbx_strand_id
1 'polypeptide(L)' 'MLERDIVSWNTMISGYAQNGDMLEAHKLFEESPTRDVFTWTAMVSGYVQNGMLMEARRILYCISLVG' A
#
# COMPACT_ATOMS: atom_id res chain seq x y z
N MET A 1 -13.54 -14.25 15.38
CA MET A 1 -13.15 -13.00 14.69
C MET A 1 -12.95 -13.35 13.23
N LEU A 2 -13.60 -12.63 12.30
CA LEU A 2 -13.32 -12.78 10.87
C LEU A 2 -11.95 -12.14 10.62
N GLU A 3 -10.90 -12.96 10.53
CA GLU A 3 -9.62 -12.49 10.00
C GLU A 3 -9.82 -12.09 8.54
N ARG A 4 -9.32 -10.91 8.19
CA ARG A 4 -9.25 -10.47 6.80
C ARG A 4 -8.13 -11.24 6.11
N ASP A 5 -8.44 -11.83 4.96
CA ASP A 5 -7.40 -12.43 4.12
C ASP A 5 -6.56 -11.36 3.42
N ILE A 6 -5.41 -11.77 2.87
CA ILE A 6 -4.46 -10.87 2.20
C ILE A 6 -5.09 -10.15 0.99
N VAL A 7 -6.04 -10.80 0.32
CA VAL A 7 -6.77 -10.24 -0.83
C VAL A 7 -7.66 -9.09 -0.38
N SER A 8 -8.35 -9.23 0.76
CA SER A 8 -9.17 -8.18 1.35
C SER A 8 -8.34 -6.94 1.70
N TRP A 9 -7.19 -7.13 2.35
CA TRP A 9 -6.24 -6.04 2.64
C TRP A 9 -5.78 -5.32 1.37
N ASN A 10 -5.32 -6.08 0.38
CA ASN A 10 -4.86 -5.53 -0.90
C ASN A 10 -5.97 -4.76 -1.62
N THR A 11 -7.20 -5.26 -1.57
CA THR A 11 -8.37 -4.61 -2.18
C THR A 11 -8.69 -3.27 -1.50
N MET A 12 -8.72 -3.23 -0.16
CA MET A 12 -9.00 -1.98 0.56
C MET A 12 -7.89 -0.95 0.32
N ILE A 13 -6.62 -1.34 0.47
CA ILE A 13 -5.47 -0.45 0.25
C ILE A 13 -5.51 0.13 -1.17
N SER A 14 -5.73 -0.72 -2.18
CA SER A 14 -5.84 -0.28 -3.57
C SER A 14 -7.01 0.68 -3.79
N GLY A 15 -8.17 0.40 -3.19
CA GLY A 15 -9.35 1.26 -3.30
C GLY A 15 -9.12 2.66 -2.72
N TYR A 16 -8.55 2.76 -1.51
CA TYR A 16 -8.22 4.05 -0.91
C TYR A 16 -7.14 4.79 -1.70
N ALA A 17 -6.10 4.08 -2.13
CA ALA A 17 -5.01 4.64 -2.91
C ALA A 17 -5.47 5.22 -4.27
N GLN A 18 -6.35 4.50 -4.98
CA GLN A 18 -6.92 4.95 -6.26
C GLN A 18 -7.87 6.14 -6.09
N ASN A 19 -8.57 6.23 -4.96
CA ASN A 19 -9.42 7.37 -4.63
C ASN A 19 -8.64 8.59 -4.13
N GLY A 20 -7.32 8.48 -3.99
CA GLY A 20 -6.44 9.54 -3.51
C GLY A 20 -6.41 9.72 -2.00
N ASP A 21 -7.09 8.84 -1.26
CA ASP A 21 -7.05 8.81 0.19
C ASP A 21 -5.81 8.02 0.67
N MET A 22 -4.64 8.59 0.39
CA MET A 22 -3.36 7.95 0.70
C MET A 22 -3.10 7.84 2.20
N LEU A 23 -3.75 8.64 3.04
CA LEU A 23 -3.65 8.53 4.48
C LEU A 23 -4.29 7.23 4.97
N GLU A 24 -5.49 6.92 4.49
CA GLU A 24 -6.24 5.74 4.89
C GLU A 24 -5.62 4.48 4.27
N ALA A 25 -5.17 4.58 3.02
CA ALA A 25 -4.38 3.53 2.39
C ALA A 25 -3.11 3.20 3.20
N HIS A 26 -2.42 4.22 3.71
CA HIS A 26 -1.20 4.02 4.50
C HIS A 26 -1.48 3.41 5.88
N LYS A 27 -2.54 3.83 6.58
CA LYS A 27 -2.97 3.21 7.84
C LYS A 27 -3.24 1.72 7.67
N LEU A 28 -4.03 1.35 6.65
CA LEU A 28 -4.32 -0.05 6.35
C LEU A 28 -3.06 -0.84 5.97
N PHE A 29 -2.14 -0.20 5.26
CA PHE A 29 -0.85 -0.78 4.94
C PHE A 29 0.00 -1.07 6.20
N GLU A 30 -0.01 -0.19 7.20
CA GLU A 30 0.66 -0.41 8.49
C GLU A 30 -0.02 -1.47 9.35
N GLU A 31 -1.35 -1.57 9.29
CA GLU A 31 -2.14 -2.60 9.99
C GLU A 31 -2.05 -3.99 9.33
N SER A 32 -1.74 -4.06 8.03
CA SER A 32 -1.69 -5.34 7.32
C SER A 32 -0.62 -6.27 7.92
N PRO A 33 -0.99 -7.46 8.43
CA PRO A 33 -0.07 -8.37 9.10
C PRO A 33 0.91 -9.02 8.11
N THR A 34 0.51 -9.16 6.85
CA THR A 34 1.34 -9.65 5.74
C THR A 34 1.31 -8.64 4.61
N ARG A 35 2.48 -8.39 4.01
CA ARG A 35 2.64 -7.46 2.89
C ARG A 35 3.31 -8.20 1.76
N ASP A 36 2.54 -8.54 0.75
CA ASP A 36 3.05 -9.18 -0.46
C ASP A 36 3.37 -8.14 -1.53
N VAL A 37 3.86 -8.61 -2.67
CA VAL A 37 4.20 -7.76 -3.82
C VAL A 37 3.01 -6.90 -4.25
N PHE A 38 1.77 -7.38 -4.10
CA PHE A 38 0.58 -6.62 -4.45
C PHE A 38 0.34 -5.47 -3.47
N THR A 39 0.47 -5.70 -2.16
CA THR A 39 0.32 -4.65 -1.13
C THR A 39 1.27 -3.47 -1.40
N TRP A 40 2.52 -3.78 -1.69
CA TRP A 40 3.57 -2.80 -1.99
C TRP A 40 3.34 -2.09 -3.32
N THR A 41 2.94 -2.83 -4.36
CA THR A 41 2.65 -2.27 -5.69
C THR A 41 1.46 -1.31 -5.63
N ALA A 42 0.43 -1.63 -4.83
CA ALA A 42 -0.72 -0.76 -4.62
C ALA A 42 -0.32 0.58 -4.00
N MET A 43 0.55 0.57 -2.98
CA MET A 43 1.03 1.79 -2.35
C MET A 43 1.88 2.65 -3.29
N VAL A 44 2.83 2.05 -4.00
CA VAL A 44 3.67 2.78 -4.96
C VAL A 44 2.82 3.40 -6.07
N SER A 45 1.89 2.62 -6.64
CA SER A 45 0.98 3.10 -7.68
C SER A 45 0.09 4.23 -7.17
N GLY A 46 -0.44 4.10 -5.95
CA GLY A 46 -1.21 5.13 -5.26
C GLY A 46 -0.45 6.44 -5.11
N TYR A 47 0.76 6.39 -4.57
CA TYR A 47 1.58 7.59 -4.41
C TYR A 47 1.93 8.25 -5.74
N VAL A 48 2.24 7.47 -6.78
CA VAL A 48 2.52 8.01 -8.12
C VAL A 48 1.30 8.70 -8.71
N GLN A 49 0.12 8.07 -8.63
CA GLN A 49 -1.13 8.63 -9.17
C GLN A 49 -1.55 9.92 -8.46
N ASN A 50 -1.22 10.06 -7.17
CA ASN A 50 -1.50 11.25 -6.37
C ASN A 50 -0.38 12.30 -6.38
N GLY A 51 0.66 12.12 -7.21
CA GLY A 51 1.79 13.06 -7.31
C GLY A 51 2.75 13.06 -6.12
N MET A 52 2.61 12.12 -5.20
CA MET A 52 3.43 11.95 -3.98
C MET A 52 4.71 11.16 -4.29
N LEU A 53 5.53 11.68 -5.20
CA LEU A 53 6.68 10.96 -5.76
C LEU A 53 7.80 10.69 -4.73
N MET A 54 7.90 11.50 -3.67
CA MET A 54 8.90 11.29 -2.62
C MET A 54 8.57 10.06 -1.78
N GLU A 55 7.30 9.89 -1.45
CA GLU A 55 6.73 8.77 -0.71
C GLU A 55 6.80 7.49 -1.55
N ALA A 56 6.43 7.56 -2.83
CA ALA A 56 6.58 6.46 -3.78
C ALA A 56 8.04 5.95 -3.81
N ARG A 57 9.00 6.88 -3.92
CA ARG A 57 10.43 6.57 -3.94
C ARG A 57 10.89 5.97 -2.61
N ARG A 58 10.44 6.49 -1.48
CA ARG A 58 10.78 5.98 -0.14
C ARG A 58 10.34 4.52 0.02
N ILE A 59 9.11 4.21 -0.38
CA ILE A 59 8.59 2.84 -0.32
C ILE A 59 9.34 1.92 -1.27
N LEU A 60 9.62 2.37 -2.50
CA LEU A 60 10.35 1.58 -3.48
C LEU A 60 11.75 1.18 -2.99
N TYR A 61 12.47 2.11 -2.35
CA TYR A 61 13.76 1.80 -1.72
C TYR A 61 13.62 0.83 -0.54
N CYS A 62 12.56 0.96 0.26
CA CYS A 62 12.31 0.04 1.37
C CYS A 62 12.14 -1.41 0.89
N ILE A 63 11.35 -1.64 -0.18
CA ILE A 63 11.17 -2.96 -0.79
C ILE A 63 12.50 -3.54 -1.29
N SER A 64 13.32 -2.73 -1.95
CA SER A 64 14.61 -3.19 -2.49
C SER A 64 15.64 -3.60 -1.45
N LEU A 65 15.45 -3.22 -0.18
CA LEU A 65 16.32 -3.57 0.94
C LEU A 65 15.88 -4.84 1.68
N VAL A 66 14.71 -5.41 1.34
CA VAL A 66 14.17 -6.64 1.94
C VAL A 66 14.30 -7.83 0.97
N GLY A 67 15.10 -7.69 -0.09
CA GLY A 67 15.42 -8.74 -1.06
C GLY A 67 16.49 -9.71 -0.60
#